data_AF-A0A2G6TJR6-F1
#
_entry.id   AF-A0A2G6TJR6-F1
#
_cell.length_a   1.000
_cell.length_b   1.000
_cell.length_c   1.000
_cell.angle_alpha   90.00
_cell.angle_beta   90.00
_cell.angle_gamma   90.00
#
_symmetry.space_group_name_H-M   'P 1'
#
loop_
_entity.id
_entity.type
_entity.pdbx_description
1 polymer ?
#
loop_
_entity_poly.entity_id
_entity_poly.type
_entity_poly.pdbx_seq_one_letter_code
_entity_poly.pdbx_strand_id
1 'polypeptide(L)'
;MYDYGGRNYMPDIGRTTTIDPHAYNYTWASPYNYAFNNPTLVIDPDGKDGIVTGSGTKDDPFRVKANYYYYGLSGKQTKGLNDAISSYNNNGEARSFKDADGNSTYVVMELTATEVADKDAAYDKAYSDVVEVGETTARFGNVITTGGASKDNHFGQASASSITLNQDKITSTLASLPGGNEDSLIKGTFIHEIGHNLGASHGDPGNIMDNISMNEQGNSSQIGGGGTGIYNYSYPSINNSGVRAFMGRVNSPGSITSYYLTPKENKKVEAHPDSGAPGVIRKGN
;
A
#
# COMPACT_ATOMS: atom_id res chain seq x y z
N MET A 1 38.60 2.63 0.74
CA MET A 1 37.47 3.53 0.42
C MET A 1 36.72 2.93 -0.76
N TYR A 2 35.42 2.76 -0.64
CA TYR A 2 34.56 2.18 -1.68
C TYR A 2 33.61 3.27 -2.22
N ASP A 3 33.47 3.37 -3.54
CA ASP A 3 32.61 4.34 -4.21
C ASP A 3 31.22 3.73 -4.44
N TYR A 4 30.17 4.35 -3.89
CA TYR A 4 28.77 3.94 -4.00
C TYR A 4 27.95 4.94 -4.83
N GLY A 5 28.59 5.70 -5.72
CA GLY A 5 27.97 6.68 -6.62
C GLY A 5 27.62 8.00 -5.94
N GLY A 6 26.71 7.98 -4.95
CA GLY A 6 26.27 9.19 -4.23
C GLY A 6 27.11 9.56 -3.00
N ARG A 7 27.86 8.61 -2.44
CA ARG A 7 28.73 8.78 -1.25
C ARG A 7 29.94 7.86 -1.31
N ASN A 8 31.04 8.27 -0.70
CA ASN A 8 32.21 7.42 -0.49
C ASN A 8 32.13 6.75 0.90
N TYR A 9 32.32 5.43 0.95
CA TYR A 9 32.31 4.63 2.17
C TYR A 9 33.72 4.35 2.68
N MET A 10 33.95 4.61 3.98
CA MET A 10 35.18 4.25 4.68
C MET A 10 34.92 3.02 5.57
N PRO A 11 35.34 1.82 5.12
CA PRO A 11 35.10 0.58 5.87
C PRO A 11 35.80 0.57 7.23
N ASP A 12 36.90 1.33 7.35
CA ASP A 12 37.78 1.44 8.51
C ASP A 12 37.04 1.97 9.75
N ILE A 13 36.02 2.81 9.55
CA ILE A 13 35.23 3.46 10.61
C ILE A 13 33.74 3.13 10.54
N GLY A 14 33.32 2.33 9.55
CA GLY A 14 31.92 1.95 9.33
C GLY A 14 30.98 3.12 9.02
N ARG A 15 31.47 4.20 8.39
CA ARG A 15 30.69 5.43 8.11
C ARG A 15 30.88 5.95 6.68
N THR A 16 29.93 6.74 6.21
CA THR A 16 30.05 7.49 4.95
C THR A 16 30.83 8.79 5.17
N THR A 17 31.62 9.23 4.19
CA THR A 17 32.42 10.46 4.28
C THR A 17 31.65 11.73 3.92
N THR A 18 30.42 11.57 3.42
CA THR A 18 29.54 12.61 2.90
C THR A 18 28.15 12.46 3.51
N ILE A 19 27.46 13.60 3.69
CA ILE A 19 26.11 13.69 4.24
C ILE A 19 25.11 13.05 3.26
N ASP A 20 24.17 12.27 3.78
CA ASP A 20 23.07 11.69 3.00
C ASP A 20 22.21 12.78 2.29
N PRO A 21 22.01 12.72 0.96
CA PRO A 21 21.11 13.64 0.24
C PRO A 21 19.65 13.58 0.73
N HIS A 22 19.24 12.48 1.37
CA HIS A 22 17.94 12.30 2.00
C HIS A 22 17.99 12.44 3.53
N ALA A 23 19.06 13.01 4.10
CA ALA A 23 19.20 13.22 5.55
C ALA A 23 18.00 13.95 6.18
N TYR A 24 17.31 14.80 5.41
CA TYR A 24 16.11 15.49 5.87
C TYR A 24 14.95 14.54 6.20
N ASN A 25 14.89 13.35 5.59
CA ASN A 25 13.84 12.36 5.80
C ASN A 25 14.11 11.45 7.02
N TYR A 26 15.30 11.52 7.62
CA TYR A 26 15.75 10.62 8.69
C TYR A 26 16.34 11.40 9.88
N THR A 27 15.58 12.36 10.41
CA THR A 27 16.01 13.26 11.50
C THR A 27 16.41 12.55 12.81
N TRP A 28 16.02 11.29 12.97
CA TRP A 28 16.34 10.43 14.11
C TRP A 28 17.62 9.61 13.94
N ALA A 29 18.19 9.56 12.73
CA ALA A 29 19.43 8.86 12.43
C ALA A 29 20.56 9.86 12.16
N SER A 30 21.80 9.49 12.49
CA SER A 30 22.96 10.32 12.12
C SER A 30 23.07 10.42 10.60
N PRO A 31 23.32 11.62 10.03
CA PRO A 31 23.43 11.81 8.57
C PRO A 31 24.63 11.09 7.92
N TYR A 32 25.43 10.36 8.71
CA TYR A 32 26.60 9.57 8.31
C TYR A 32 26.45 8.06 8.57
N ASN A 33 25.23 7.60 8.87
CA ASN A 33 24.95 6.19 9.17
C ASN A 33 25.03 5.31 7.90
N TYR A 34 25.58 4.11 8.02
CA TYR A 34 25.63 3.09 6.95
C TYR A 34 24.86 1.85 7.41
N ALA A 35 23.87 1.42 6.62
CA ALA A 35 23.09 0.19 6.85
C ALA A 35 22.47 0.09 8.26
N PHE A 36 22.07 1.22 8.86
CA PHE A 36 21.52 1.31 10.23
C PHE A 36 22.37 0.60 11.30
N ASN A 37 23.70 0.57 11.14
CA ASN A 37 24.65 -0.16 11.99
C ASN A 37 24.55 -1.70 11.98
N ASN A 38 24.01 -2.33 10.92
CA ASN A 38 23.99 -3.79 10.80
C ASN A 38 24.42 -4.32 9.41
N PRO A 39 25.72 -4.20 9.05
CA PRO A 39 26.21 -4.46 7.69
C PRO A 39 26.31 -5.95 7.31
N THR A 40 26.06 -6.88 8.24
CA THR A 40 26.07 -8.33 7.97
C THR A 40 24.72 -8.82 7.43
N LEU A 41 23.64 -8.09 7.68
CA LEU A 41 22.27 -8.42 7.26
C LEU A 41 21.66 -7.37 6.32
N VAL A 42 22.25 -6.18 6.25
CA VAL A 42 21.72 -5.05 5.50
C VAL A 42 22.75 -4.56 4.49
N ILE A 43 22.50 -4.87 3.23
CA ILE A 43 22.99 -4.09 2.09
C ILE A 43 21.79 -3.26 1.65
N ASP A 44 21.94 -1.94 1.71
CA ASP A 44 20.89 -0.97 1.41
C ASP A 44 21.26 -0.16 0.17
N PRO A 45 20.76 -0.55 -1.02
CA PRO A 45 20.81 0.30 -2.20
C PRO A 45 19.60 1.22 -2.34
N ASP A 46 18.49 1.03 -1.56
CA ASP A 46 17.32 1.92 -1.34
C ASP A 46 15.90 1.27 -1.17
N GLY A 47 15.77 -0.05 -0.97
CA GLY A 47 14.59 -0.80 -0.46
C GLY A 47 13.14 -0.35 -0.79
N LYS A 48 12.53 -0.77 -1.93
CA LYS A 48 11.09 -0.50 -2.21
C LYS A 48 10.40 -1.54 -3.13
N ASP A 49 9.06 -1.51 -3.10
CA ASP A 49 8.08 -2.35 -3.83
C ASP A 49 7.39 -1.61 -5.00
N GLY A 50 6.60 -2.35 -5.82
CA GLY A 50 5.75 -1.90 -6.95
C GLY A 50 6.46 -1.23 -8.14
N ILE A 51 6.30 -1.73 -9.38
CA ILE A 51 6.92 -1.13 -10.58
C ILE A 51 5.86 -0.45 -11.46
N VAL A 52 6.13 0.78 -11.89
CA VAL A 52 5.36 1.56 -12.87
C VAL A 52 6.15 1.71 -14.16
N THR A 53 5.71 1.09 -15.25
CA THR A 53 6.30 1.29 -16.58
C THR A 53 5.36 2.11 -17.48
N GLY A 54 5.82 2.56 -18.65
CA GLY A 54 5.02 3.31 -19.63
C GLY A 54 5.03 4.82 -19.43
N SER A 55 4.41 5.55 -20.35
CA SER A 55 4.44 7.02 -20.42
C SER A 55 3.20 7.71 -19.84
N GLY A 56 2.16 6.96 -19.48
CA GLY A 56 0.91 7.50 -18.93
C GLY A 56 -0.08 8.04 -19.96
N THR A 57 0.17 7.84 -21.25
CA THR A 57 -0.73 8.26 -22.34
C THR A 57 -1.83 7.23 -22.58
N LYS A 58 -2.83 7.55 -23.40
CA LYS A 58 -3.89 6.58 -23.74
C LYS A 58 -3.33 5.36 -24.48
N ASP A 59 -2.36 5.58 -25.35
CA ASP A 59 -1.76 4.54 -26.20
C ASP A 59 -0.62 3.80 -25.48
N ASP A 60 0.02 4.45 -24.50
CA ASP A 60 1.03 3.86 -23.60
C ASP A 60 0.73 4.23 -22.14
N PRO A 61 -0.26 3.58 -21.50
CA PRO A 61 -0.66 3.87 -20.12
C PRO A 61 0.45 3.47 -19.15
N PHE A 62 0.48 4.11 -17.98
CA PHE A 62 1.29 3.61 -16.87
C PHE A 62 0.82 2.20 -16.49
N ARG A 63 1.73 1.27 -16.28
CA ARG A 63 1.43 -0.10 -15.83
C ARG A 63 1.98 -0.31 -14.44
N VAL A 64 1.10 -0.45 -13.44
CA VAL A 64 1.48 -0.73 -12.06
C VAL A 64 1.46 -2.23 -11.85
N LYS A 65 2.63 -2.83 -11.59
CA LYS A 65 2.78 -4.27 -11.34
C LYS A 65 3.12 -4.53 -9.87
N ALA A 66 2.38 -5.46 -9.26
CA ALA A 66 2.67 -6.00 -7.93
C ALA A 66 2.22 -7.46 -7.86
N ASN A 67 3.09 -8.34 -7.39
CA ASN A 67 2.79 -9.77 -7.24
C ASN A 67 2.61 -10.08 -5.76
N TYR A 68 1.55 -10.81 -5.41
CA TYR A 68 1.25 -11.20 -4.03
C TYR A 68 1.37 -12.72 -3.89
N TYR A 69 2.29 -13.18 -3.05
CA TYR A 69 2.45 -14.58 -2.69
C TYR A 69 1.81 -14.81 -1.33
N TYR A 70 0.77 -15.63 -1.28
CA TYR A 70 -0.02 -15.81 -0.08
C TYR A 70 0.02 -17.24 0.46
N TYR A 71 -0.02 -17.37 1.79
CA TYR A 71 -0.10 -18.64 2.48
C TYR A 71 -1.02 -18.55 3.70
N GLY A 72 -1.60 -19.67 4.11
CA GLY A 72 -2.40 -19.77 5.34
C GLY A 72 -3.77 -19.09 5.29
N LEU A 73 -4.21 -18.57 4.14
CA LEU A 73 -5.53 -17.95 3.98
C LEU A 73 -6.63 -19.02 3.90
N SER A 74 -7.78 -18.73 4.52
CA SER A 74 -9.00 -19.54 4.36
C SER A 74 -9.66 -19.31 3.00
N GLY A 75 -10.56 -20.20 2.57
CA GLY A 75 -11.25 -20.05 1.28
C GLY A 75 -11.99 -18.72 1.09
N LYS A 76 -12.60 -18.17 2.15
CA LYS A 76 -13.23 -16.84 2.12
C LYS A 76 -12.20 -15.72 1.97
N GLN A 77 -11.07 -15.82 2.67
CA GLN A 77 -9.99 -14.85 2.59
C GLN A 77 -9.35 -14.85 1.20
N THR A 78 -9.06 -16.04 0.65
CA THR A 78 -8.56 -16.21 -0.71
C THR A 78 -9.53 -15.63 -1.74
N LYS A 79 -10.83 -15.86 -1.59
CA LYS A 79 -11.85 -15.25 -2.45
C LYS A 79 -11.82 -13.72 -2.34
N GLY A 80 -11.82 -13.17 -1.12
CA GLY A 80 -11.80 -11.72 -0.90
C GLY A 80 -10.54 -11.04 -1.47
N LEU A 81 -9.37 -11.68 -1.35
CA LEU A 81 -8.12 -11.22 -1.96
C LEU A 81 -8.23 -11.19 -3.49
N ASN A 82 -8.68 -12.28 -4.11
CA ASN A 82 -8.85 -12.35 -5.56
C ASN A 82 -9.89 -11.35 -6.08
N ASP A 83 -10.98 -11.13 -5.35
CA ASP A 83 -11.99 -10.12 -5.68
C ASP A 83 -11.43 -8.70 -5.57
N ALA A 84 -10.57 -8.43 -4.58
CA ALA A 84 -9.87 -7.16 -4.43
C ALA A 84 -8.88 -6.92 -5.58
N ILE A 85 -8.04 -7.90 -5.90
CA ILE A 85 -7.10 -7.85 -7.04
C ILE A 85 -7.85 -7.65 -8.36
N SER A 86 -8.93 -8.39 -8.59
CA SER A 86 -9.76 -8.21 -9.79
C SER A 86 -10.35 -6.79 -9.86
N SER A 87 -10.74 -6.23 -8.71
CA SER A 87 -11.21 -4.84 -8.63
C SER A 87 -10.09 -3.86 -8.98
N TYR A 88 -8.84 -4.08 -8.54
CA TYR A 88 -7.70 -3.27 -8.98
C TYR A 88 -7.41 -3.43 -10.47
N ASN A 89 -7.37 -4.64 -10.99
CA ASN A 89 -7.02 -4.91 -12.38
C ASN A 89 -8.06 -4.40 -13.38
N ASN A 90 -9.33 -4.24 -12.96
CA ASN A 90 -10.39 -3.68 -13.81
C ASN A 90 -10.55 -4.40 -15.15
N ASN A 91 -10.44 -5.74 -15.14
CA ASN A 91 -10.43 -6.55 -16.37
C ASN A 91 -9.33 -6.16 -17.38
N GLY A 92 -8.25 -5.53 -16.92
CA GLY A 92 -7.16 -5.02 -17.76
C GLY A 92 -7.44 -3.63 -18.38
N GLU A 93 -8.60 -3.03 -18.12
CA GLU A 93 -8.93 -1.71 -18.65
C GLU A 93 -8.24 -0.58 -17.87
N ALA A 94 -7.70 0.38 -18.62
CA ALA A 94 -7.05 1.55 -18.03
C ALA A 94 -8.06 2.44 -17.28
N ARG A 95 -7.67 2.88 -16.10
CA ARG A 95 -8.31 4.02 -15.43
C ARG A 95 -7.65 5.30 -15.87
N SER A 96 -8.44 6.37 -15.97
CA SER A 96 -7.93 7.69 -16.34
C SER A 96 -8.23 8.74 -15.29
N PHE A 97 -7.28 9.64 -15.07
CA PHE A 97 -7.44 10.80 -14.20
C PHE A 97 -6.74 12.03 -14.79
N LYS A 98 -6.95 13.18 -14.17
CA LYS A 98 -6.24 14.42 -14.49
C LYS A 98 -5.04 14.59 -13.56
N ASP A 99 -3.87 14.85 -14.12
CA ASP A 99 -2.69 15.25 -13.35
C ASP A 99 -2.83 16.69 -12.83
N ALA A 100 -1.81 17.21 -12.13
CA ALA A 100 -1.84 18.57 -11.59
C ALA A 100 -1.91 19.66 -12.67
N ASP A 101 -1.46 19.37 -13.89
CA ASP A 101 -1.46 20.29 -15.03
C ASP A 101 -2.76 20.18 -15.86
N GLY A 102 -3.65 19.25 -15.51
CA GLY A 102 -4.93 19.02 -16.19
C GLY A 102 -4.84 18.07 -17.40
N ASN A 103 -3.69 17.44 -17.63
CA ASN A 103 -3.53 16.45 -18.69
C ASN A 103 -4.16 15.13 -18.28
N SER A 104 -4.70 14.40 -19.26
CA SER A 104 -5.23 13.05 -19.00
C SER A 104 -4.08 12.06 -18.87
N THR A 105 -4.02 11.39 -17.72
CA THR A 105 -3.11 10.27 -17.45
C THR A 105 -3.91 8.97 -17.38
N TYR A 106 -3.35 7.88 -17.92
CA TYR A 106 -3.97 6.57 -17.97
C TYR A 106 -3.11 5.54 -17.23
N VAL A 107 -3.75 4.65 -16.47
CA VAL A 107 -3.09 3.65 -15.63
C VAL A 107 -3.80 2.31 -15.74
N VAL A 108 -3.03 1.25 -16.02
CA VAL A 108 -3.43 -0.14 -15.98
C VAL A 108 -2.78 -0.78 -14.77
N MET A 109 -3.54 -1.58 -14.03
CA MET A 109 -3.04 -2.32 -12.87
C MET A 109 -2.86 -3.80 -13.27
N GLU A 110 -1.74 -4.39 -12.86
CA GLU A 110 -1.35 -5.77 -13.17
C GLU A 110 -0.96 -6.51 -11.89
N LEU A 111 -1.95 -6.66 -11.00
CA LEU A 111 -1.76 -7.34 -9.72
C LEU A 111 -2.02 -8.84 -9.86
N THR A 112 -1.22 -9.66 -9.19
CA THR A 112 -1.42 -11.12 -9.16
C THR A 112 -1.45 -11.65 -7.73
N ALA A 113 -2.22 -12.72 -7.49
CA ALA A 113 -2.15 -13.48 -6.24
C ALA A 113 -1.85 -14.94 -6.54
N THR A 114 -0.81 -15.47 -5.90
CA THR A 114 -0.37 -16.86 -6.07
C THR A 114 -0.28 -17.53 -4.70
N GLU A 115 -1.00 -18.65 -4.54
CA GLU A 115 -0.88 -19.47 -3.33
C GLU A 115 0.48 -20.15 -3.30
N VAL A 116 1.10 -20.18 -2.14
CA VAL A 116 2.35 -20.91 -1.89
C VAL A 116 2.21 -21.76 -0.64
N ALA A 117 3.06 -22.79 -0.55
CA ALA A 117 2.92 -23.84 0.45
C ALA A 117 3.01 -23.32 1.90
N ASP A 118 3.94 -22.39 2.14
CA ASP A 118 4.26 -21.91 3.48
C ASP A 118 4.90 -20.51 3.43
N LYS A 119 5.26 -20.02 4.62
CA LYS A 119 5.90 -18.74 4.83
C LYS A 119 7.20 -18.63 4.05
N ASP A 120 8.09 -19.61 4.14
CA ASP A 120 9.43 -19.53 3.56
C ASP A 120 9.32 -19.45 2.04
N ALA A 121 8.46 -20.28 1.44
CA ALA A 121 8.16 -20.22 0.01
C ALA A 121 7.59 -18.85 -0.43
N ALA A 122 6.77 -18.20 0.41
CA ALA A 122 6.23 -16.88 0.09
C ALA A 122 7.30 -15.80 0.05
N TYR A 123 8.18 -15.77 1.06
CA TYR A 123 9.27 -14.81 1.11
C TYR A 123 10.29 -15.06 0.00
N ASP A 124 10.66 -16.32 -0.26
CA ASP A 124 11.58 -16.67 -1.33
C ASP A 124 11.09 -16.18 -2.70
N LYS A 125 9.80 -16.44 -3.00
CA LYS A 125 9.18 -15.97 -4.25
C LYS A 125 9.11 -14.45 -4.31
N ALA A 126 8.63 -13.80 -3.25
CA ALA A 126 8.53 -12.35 -3.19
C ALA A 126 9.88 -11.65 -3.37
N TYR A 127 10.95 -12.17 -2.76
CA TYR A 127 12.29 -11.61 -2.89
C TYR A 127 12.95 -11.88 -4.24
N SER A 128 12.53 -12.93 -4.94
CA SER A 128 13.01 -13.26 -6.29
C SER A 128 12.34 -12.43 -7.40
N ASP A 129 11.19 -11.80 -7.10
CA ASP A 129 10.47 -10.93 -8.02
C ASP A 129 11.12 -9.56 -8.08
N VAL A 130 12.13 -9.47 -8.93
CA VAL A 130 12.94 -8.27 -9.11
C VAL A 130 13.08 -7.89 -10.58
N VAL A 131 13.28 -6.60 -10.83
CA VAL A 131 13.65 -6.05 -12.14
C VAL A 131 14.92 -5.20 -11.98
N GLU A 132 15.79 -5.22 -12.98
CA GLU A 132 16.92 -4.31 -13.05
C GLU A 132 16.48 -3.01 -13.75
N VAL A 133 16.71 -1.87 -13.09
CA VAL A 133 16.47 -0.53 -13.62
C VAL A 133 17.80 0.23 -13.58
N GLY A 134 18.52 0.22 -14.71
CA GLY A 134 19.89 0.74 -14.75
C GLY A 134 20.84 -0.12 -13.92
N GLU A 135 21.52 0.48 -12.94
CA GLU A 135 22.42 -0.22 -12.00
C GLU A 135 21.69 -0.71 -10.72
N THR A 136 20.38 -0.53 -10.65
CA THR A 136 19.57 -0.79 -9.44
C THR A 136 18.65 -1.99 -9.63
N THR A 137 18.46 -2.80 -8.60
CA THR A 137 17.44 -3.86 -8.57
C THR A 137 16.20 -3.39 -7.82
N ALA A 138 15.04 -3.32 -8.47
CA ALA A 138 13.75 -3.01 -7.86
C ALA A 138 12.97 -4.31 -7.59
N ARG A 139 12.44 -4.49 -6.37
CA ARG A 139 11.59 -5.62 -6.01
C ARG A 139 10.11 -5.26 -6.21
N PHE A 140 9.28 -6.24 -6.52
CA PHE A 140 7.83 -6.01 -6.69
C PHE A 140 6.96 -7.17 -6.20
N GLY A 141 7.57 -8.21 -5.63
CA GLY A 141 6.88 -9.29 -4.95
C GLY A 141 6.55 -8.94 -3.50
N ASN A 142 5.37 -9.33 -3.05
CA ASN A 142 4.81 -9.03 -1.75
C ASN A 142 4.30 -10.31 -1.10
N VAL A 143 4.28 -10.36 0.23
CA VAL A 143 3.79 -11.51 0.99
C VAL A 143 2.42 -11.21 1.60
N ILE A 144 1.47 -12.14 1.51
CA ILE A 144 0.19 -12.04 2.21
C ILE A 144 0.01 -13.21 3.17
N THR A 145 -0.41 -12.91 4.40
CA THR A 145 -0.78 -13.94 5.38
C THR A 145 -2.01 -13.50 6.17
N THR A 146 -2.57 -14.43 6.93
CA THR A 146 -3.48 -14.14 8.04
C THR A 146 -2.82 -14.56 9.35
N GLY A 147 -3.35 -14.11 10.48
CA GLY A 147 -2.82 -14.50 11.79
C GLY A 147 -1.75 -13.56 12.29
N GLY A 148 -2.19 -12.35 12.65
CA GLY A 148 -1.45 -11.45 13.51
C GLY A 148 -2.41 -10.95 14.57
N ALA A 149 -2.21 -11.36 15.83
CA ALA A 149 -2.79 -10.68 16.97
C ALA A 149 -2.13 -9.29 17.06
N SER A 150 -2.49 -8.37 16.16
CA SER A 150 -2.00 -7.01 16.28
C SER A 150 -2.62 -6.39 17.52
N LYS A 151 -1.78 -5.67 18.26
CA LYS A 151 -2.15 -4.91 19.46
C LYS A 151 -3.10 -3.73 19.14
N ASP A 152 -3.39 -3.53 17.86
CA ASP A 152 -4.16 -2.43 17.32
C ASP A 152 -5.49 -2.90 16.71
N ASN A 153 -6.51 -2.05 16.84
CA ASN A 153 -7.91 -2.38 16.64
C ASN A 153 -8.33 -2.45 15.15
N HIS A 154 -7.41 -2.83 14.24
CA HIS A 154 -7.54 -2.79 12.78
C HIS A 154 -7.90 -4.15 12.15
N PHE A 155 -8.59 -4.14 11.01
CA PHE A 155 -8.99 -5.35 10.27
C PHE A 155 -7.84 -5.99 9.48
N GLY A 156 -6.82 -5.21 9.13
CA GLY A 156 -5.63 -5.64 8.43
C GLY A 156 -4.46 -4.73 8.77
N GLN A 157 -3.29 -5.09 8.26
CA GLN A 157 -2.10 -4.28 8.34
C GLN A 157 -1.26 -4.51 7.08
N ALA A 158 -0.85 -3.42 6.45
CA ALA A 158 0.10 -3.42 5.35
C ALA A 158 1.45 -2.84 5.76
N SER A 159 2.49 -3.35 5.14
CA SER A 159 3.81 -2.74 5.04
C SER A 159 4.15 -2.56 3.56
N ALA A 160 5.36 -2.06 3.29
CA ALA A 160 5.87 -1.95 1.93
C ALA A 160 5.83 -3.30 1.18
N SER A 161 6.14 -4.42 1.86
CA SER A 161 6.33 -5.73 1.19
C SER A 161 5.42 -6.84 1.75
N SER A 162 4.50 -6.52 2.64
CA SER A 162 3.65 -7.53 3.28
C SER A 162 2.26 -7.02 3.65
N ILE A 163 1.26 -7.87 3.55
CA ILE A 163 -0.09 -7.62 4.07
C ILE A 163 -0.47 -8.75 5.03
N THR A 164 -1.01 -8.40 6.19
CA THR A 164 -1.54 -9.35 7.17
C THR A 164 -2.99 -9.05 7.48
N LEU A 165 -3.87 -10.04 7.31
CA LEU A 165 -5.29 -9.93 7.66
C LEU A 165 -5.56 -10.35 9.10
N ASN A 166 -6.34 -9.55 9.83
CA ASN A 166 -6.76 -9.82 11.21
C ASN A 166 -8.17 -10.47 11.24
N GLN A 167 -8.21 -11.80 11.10
CA GLN A 167 -9.46 -12.56 11.08
C GLN A 167 -10.24 -12.46 12.41
N ASP A 168 -9.56 -12.38 13.55
CA ASP A 168 -10.20 -12.30 14.85
C ASP A 168 -10.97 -10.98 14.99
N LYS A 169 -10.40 -9.87 14.48
CA LYS A 169 -11.08 -8.58 14.46
C LYS A 169 -12.31 -8.60 13.56
N ILE A 170 -12.19 -9.16 12.35
CA ILE A 170 -13.32 -9.33 11.41
C ILE A 170 -14.45 -10.12 12.08
N THR A 171 -14.11 -11.27 12.68
CA THR A 171 -15.06 -12.17 13.32
C THR A 171 -15.76 -11.51 14.51
N SER A 172 -14.99 -10.86 15.40
CA SER A 172 -15.54 -10.17 16.58
C SER A 172 -16.43 -8.98 16.19
N THR A 173 -16.07 -8.22 15.16
CA THR A 173 -16.90 -7.13 14.66
C THR A 173 -18.23 -7.62 14.12
N LEU A 174 -18.24 -8.66 13.28
CA LEU A 174 -19.48 -9.23 12.72
C LEU A 174 -20.39 -9.84 13.80
N ALA A 175 -19.80 -10.37 14.89
CA ALA A 175 -20.55 -10.85 16.04
C ALA A 175 -21.19 -9.69 16.84
N SER A 176 -20.49 -8.56 16.99
CA SER A 176 -20.96 -7.40 17.75
C SER A 176 -21.94 -6.48 17.00
N LEU A 177 -21.84 -6.43 15.66
CA LEU A 177 -22.60 -5.54 14.79
C LEU A 177 -23.30 -6.37 13.70
N PRO A 178 -24.44 -7.01 13.99
CA PRO A 178 -25.13 -7.84 13.02
C PRO A 178 -25.58 -7.03 11.78
N GLY A 179 -25.57 -7.66 10.61
CA GLY A 179 -25.95 -7.05 9.33
C GLY A 179 -24.79 -6.80 8.35
N GLY A 180 -23.54 -6.99 8.80
CA GLY A 180 -22.37 -6.92 7.92
C GLY A 180 -22.19 -8.20 7.09
N ASN A 181 -21.72 -8.04 5.85
CA ASN A 181 -21.33 -9.17 5.01
C ASN A 181 -19.83 -9.45 5.17
N GLU A 182 -19.47 -10.68 5.56
CA GLU A 182 -18.08 -11.08 5.80
C GLU A 182 -17.22 -10.98 4.53
N ASP A 183 -17.73 -11.43 3.38
CA ASP A 183 -16.99 -11.38 2.12
C ASP A 183 -16.68 -9.93 1.70
N SER A 184 -17.66 -9.02 1.87
CA SER A 184 -17.47 -7.59 1.61
C SER A 184 -16.48 -6.95 2.59
N LEU A 185 -16.49 -7.38 3.84
CA LEU A 185 -15.56 -6.88 4.87
C LEU A 185 -14.12 -7.30 4.53
N ILE A 186 -13.91 -8.59 4.26
CA ILE A 186 -12.61 -9.14 3.84
C ILE A 186 -12.12 -8.45 2.57
N LYS A 187 -12.97 -8.36 1.53
CA LYS A 187 -12.62 -7.70 0.26
C LYS A 187 -12.25 -6.24 0.50
N GLY A 188 -13.05 -5.51 1.27
CA GLY A 188 -12.80 -4.11 1.60
C GLY A 188 -11.47 -3.92 2.35
N THR A 189 -11.18 -4.80 3.31
CA THR A 189 -9.88 -4.79 3.99
C THR A 189 -8.74 -5.03 3.01
N PHE A 190 -8.80 -6.04 2.15
CA PHE A 190 -7.74 -6.23 1.14
C PHE A 190 -7.60 -5.06 0.18
N ILE A 191 -8.71 -4.43 -0.24
CA ILE A 191 -8.64 -3.21 -1.06
C ILE A 191 -7.82 -2.13 -0.36
N HIS A 192 -8.09 -1.91 0.92
CA HIS A 192 -7.43 -0.92 1.74
C HIS A 192 -5.94 -1.23 1.96
N GLU A 193 -5.63 -2.45 2.38
CA GLU A 193 -4.25 -2.87 2.66
C GLU A 193 -3.39 -2.92 1.39
N ILE A 194 -3.95 -3.35 0.25
CA ILE A 194 -3.27 -3.26 -1.04
C ILE A 194 -3.04 -1.78 -1.41
N GLY A 195 -3.99 -0.90 -1.09
CA GLY A 195 -3.84 0.54 -1.28
C GLY A 195 -2.63 1.07 -0.52
N HIS A 196 -2.53 0.75 0.78
CA HIS A 196 -1.34 1.05 1.58
C HIS A 196 -0.07 0.46 0.98
N ASN A 197 -0.06 -0.83 0.62
CA ASN A 197 1.10 -1.49 0.01
C ASN A 197 1.58 -0.79 -1.29
N LEU A 198 0.63 -0.24 -2.05
CA LEU A 198 0.83 0.59 -3.24
C LEU A 198 1.07 2.08 -2.93
N GLY A 199 1.31 2.47 -1.68
CA GLY A 199 1.64 3.85 -1.31
C GLY A 199 0.48 4.83 -1.29
N ALA A 200 -0.76 4.34 -1.21
CA ALA A 200 -1.88 5.16 -0.79
C ALA A 200 -1.82 5.45 0.72
N SER A 201 -2.39 6.60 1.11
CA SER A 201 -2.39 7.11 2.48
C SER A 201 -3.78 7.50 2.89
N HIS A 202 -4.10 7.38 4.17
CA HIS A 202 -5.34 7.91 4.72
C HIS A 202 -5.48 9.41 4.40
N GLY A 203 -6.72 9.84 4.17
CA GLY A 203 -7.02 11.19 3.70
C GLY A 203 -6.88 11.38 2.18
N ASP A 204 -6.41 10.37 1.46
CA ASP A 204 -6.42 10.37 0.00
C ASP A 204 -7.84 10.52 -0.54
N PRO A 205 -8.02 11.26 -1.65
CA PRO A 205 -9.32 11.35 -2.29
C PRO A 205 -9.75 10.00 -2.85
N GLY A 206 -11.07 9.79 -2.93
CA GLY A 206 -11.63 8.52 -3.37
C GLY A 206 -12.03 7.67 -2.17
N ASN A 207 -12.06 6.35 -2.38
CA ASN A 207 -12.62 5.40 -1.41
C ASN A 207 -11.68 4.22 -1.11
N ILE A 208 -10.46 4.22 -1.65
CA ILE A 208 -9.48 3.14 -1.42
C ILE A 208 -9.04 3.14 0.05
N MET A 209 -8.77 4.34 0.59
CA MET A 209 -8.25 4.55 1.94
C MET A 209 -9.33 4.96 2.94
N ASP A 210 -10.60 4.77 2.59
CA ASP A 210 -11.69 4.99 3.53
C ASP A 210 -11.63 3.93 4.63
N ASN A 211 -11.96 4.33 5.85
CA ASN A 211 -12.24 3.36 6.90
C ASN A 211 -13.54 2.62 6.59
N ILE A 212 -13.62 1.34 6.95
CA ILE A 212 -14.89 0.62 6.94
C ILE A 212 -15.80 1.29 7.98
N SER A 213 -16.87 1.91 7.50
CA SER A 213 -17.83 2.65 8.34
C SER A 213 -19.05 1.79 8.62
N MET A 214 -19.44 1.69 9.90
CA MET A 214 -20.69 1.08 10.33
C MET A 214 -21.58 2.14 10.98
N ASN A 215 -22.66 2.53 10.30
CA ASN A 215 -23.61 3.51 10.84
C ASN A 215 -24.94 2.84 11.12
N GLU A 216 -25.39 2.91 12.37
CA GLU A 216 -26.72 2.42 12.75
C GLU A 216 -27.80 3.25 12.06
N GLN A 217 -28.77 2.58 11.44
CA GLN A 217 -29.92 3.26 10.86
C GLN A 217 -30.74 3.90 11.98
N GLY A 218 -30.99 5.21 11.86
CA GLY A 218 -31.85 5.92 12.78
C GLY A 218 -33.31 5.51 12.59
N ASN A 219 -34.03 5.31 13.70
CA ASN A 219 -35.47 5.08 13.65
C ASN A 219 -36.20 6.41 13.41
N SER A 220 -36.69 6.63 12.19
CA SER A 220 -37.43 7.85 11.82
C SER A 220 -38.80 7.98 12.50
N SER A 221 -39.25 6.96 13.23
CA SER A 221 -40.56 6.95 13.91
C SER A 221 -40.51 7.35 15.39
N GLN A 222 -39.37 7.78 15.94
CA GLN A 222 -39.28 8.25 17.32
C GLN A 222 -38.54 9.59 17.44
N ILE A 223 -39.19 10.59 18.04
CA ILE A 223 -38.54 11.84 18.47
C ILE A 223 -37.68 11.50 19.70
N GLY A 224 -36.37 11.42 19.49
CA GLY A 224 -35.39 10.95 20.49
C GLY A 224 -34.41 9.91 19.95
N GLY A 225 -34.65 9.36 18.76
CA GLY A 225 -33.67 8.57 18.00
C GLY A 225 -33.17 7.30 18.70
N GLY A 226 -34.05 6.31 18.90
CA GLY A 226 -33.61 4.95 19.22
C GLY A 226 -32.94 4.29 18.01
N GLY A 227 -31.83 3.58 18.24
CA GLY A 227 -31.18 2.75 17.23
C GLY A 227 -32.06 1.58 16.79
N THR A 228 -31.98 1.21 15.50
CA THR A 228 -32.79 0.12 14.92
C THR A 228 -32.15 -1.25 15.06
N GLY A 229 -30.88 -1.34 15.50
CA GLY A 229 -30.07 -2.56 15.46
C GLY A 229 -29.65 -2.98 14.05
N ILE A 230 -29.97 -2.18 13.02
CA ILE A 230 -29.58 -2.40 11.62
C ILE A 230 -28.44 -1.44 11.29
N TYR A 231 -27.32 -1.98 10.83
CA TYR A 231 -26.13 -1.19 10.47
C TYR A 231 -25.94 -1.13 8.96
N ASN A 232 -25.74 0.08 8.44
CA ASN A 232 -25.27 0.32 7.08
C ASN A 232 -23.74 0.24 7.06
N TYR A 233 -23.22 -0.60 6.17
CA TYR A 233 -21.79 -0.77 5.98
C TYR A 233 -21.32 -0.04 4.71
N SER A 234 -20.26 0.76 4.85
CA SER A 234 -19.51 1.31 3.72
C SER A 234 -18.14 0.64 3.68
N TYR A 235 -17.75 0.16 2.50
CA TYR A 235 -16.51 -0.58 2.29
C TYR A 235 -15.57 0.19 1.35
N PRO A 236 -14.25 0.03 1.53
CA PRO A 236 -13.26 0.52 0.58
C PRO A 236 -13.53 0.05 -0.84
N SER A 237 -13.30 0.92 -1.81
CA SER A 237 -13.52 0.61 -3.23
C SER A 237 -12.53 1.34 -4.16
N ILE A 238 -12.24 0.72 -5.30
CA ILE A 238 -11.27 1.26 -6.26
C ILE A 238 -11.93 2.29 -7.16
N ASN A 239 -11.37 3.50 -7.19
CA ASN A 239 -11.82 4.57 -8.07
C ASN A 239 -10.64 5.40 -8.62
N ASN A 240 -10.91 6.20 -9.65
CA ASN A 240 -9.87 6.96 -10.35
C ASN A 240 -9.21 8.00 -9.44
N SER A 241 -9.92 8.54 -8.45
CA SER A 241 -9.38 9.50 -7.49
C SER A 241 -8.35 8.87 -6.56
N GLY A 242 -8.62 7.66 -6.05
CA GLY A 242 -7.67 6.93 -5.22
C GLY A 242 -6.45 6.48 -6.02
N VAL A 243 -6.65 6.03 -7.26
CA VAL A 243 -5.54 5.70 -8.17
C VAL A 243 -4.68 6.92 -8.49
N ARG A 244 -5.29 8.08 -8.76
CA ARG A 244 -4.56 9.35 -8.94
C ARG A 244 -3.67 9.66 -7.73
N ALA A 245 -4.18 9.43 -6.52
CA ALA A 245 -3.49 9.80 -5.28
C ALA A 245 -2.15 9.07 -5.13
N PHE A 246 -2.14 7.73 -5.19
CA PHE A 246 -0.90 6.96 -5.07
C PHE A 246 0.00 7.08 -6.30
N MET A 247 -0.57 7.27 -7.50
CA MET A 247 0.22 7.48 -8.72
C MET A 247 1.07 8.76 -8.67
N GLY A 248 0.59 9.79 -7.97
CA GLY A 248 1.38 11.00 -7.77
C GLY A 248 2.52 10.84 -6.75
N ARG A 249 2.73 9.64 -6.18
CA ARG A 249 3.84 9.31 -5.28
C ARG A 249 4.86 8.34 -5.87
N VAL A 250 4.67 7.91 -7.12
CA VAL A 250 5.54 6.93 -7.82
C VAL A 250 7.02 7.35 -7.87
N ASN A 251 7.32 8.65 -7.80
CA ASN A 251 8.69 9.18 -7.78
C ASN A 251 9.08 9.78 -6.41
N SER A 252 8.22 9.67 -5.39
CA SER A 252 8.47 10.16 -4.03
C SER A 252 8.13 9.09 -2.98
N PRO A 253 8.99 8.05 -2.88
CA PRO A 253 8.83 6.96 -1.93
C PRO A 253 8.64 7.43 -0.49
N GLY A 254 7.61 6.92 0.21
CA GLY A 254 7.34 7.26 1.60
C GLY A 254 6.86 8.71 1.85
N SER A 255 6.67 9.50 0.79
CA SER A 255 6.03 10.81 0.89
C SER A 255 4.53 10.67 1.02
N ILE A 256 3.93 11.34 2.00
CA ILE A 256 2.48 11.48 2.09
C ILE A 256 1.95 12.50 1.06
N THR A 257 2.79 13.43 0.60
CA THR A 257 2.44 14.44 -0.40
C THR A 257 2.54 13.86 -1.80
N SER A 258 1.46 14.01 -2.58
CA SER A 258 1.34 13.50 -3.95
C SER A 258 1.35 14.64 -4.97
N TYR A 259 2.11 14.48 -6.06
CA TYR A 259 2.22 15.48 -7.14
C TYR A 259 0.95 15.64 -7.96
N TYR A 260 0.00 14.70 -7.86
CA TYR A 260 -1.26 14.76 -8.59
C TYR A 260 -2.43 15.23 -7.72
N LEU A 261 -2.17 15.56 -6.45
CA LEU A 261 -3.17 16.10 -5.53
C LEU A 261 -3.12 17.62 -5.47
N THR A 262 -4.29 18.24 -5.32
CA THR A 262 -4.39 19.68 -5.07
C THR A 262 -3.83 20.03 -3.68
N PRO A 263 -3.43 21.30 -3.41
CA PRO A 263 -2.97 21.71 -2.09
C PRO A 263 -3.98 21.43 -0.96
N LYS A 264 -5.28 21.50 -1.25
CA LYS A 264 -6.35 21.18 -0.28
C LYS A 264 -6.41 19.68 0.02
N GLU A 265 -6.21 18.83 -0.98
CA GLU A 265 -6.16 17.38 -0.81
C GLU A 265 -4.90 16.95 -0.05
N ASN A 266 -3.72 17.49 -0.41
CA ASN A 266 -2.49 17.23 0.33
C ASN A 266 -2.61 17.61 1.81
N LYS A 267 -3.24 18.75 2.15
CA LYS A 267 -3.53 19.12 3.55
C LYS A 267 -4.42 18.11 4.27
N LYS A 268 -5.35 17.45 3.58
CA LYS A 268 -6.19 16.41 4.20
C LYS A 268 -5.37 15.16 4.53
N VAL A 269 -4.47 14.77 3.63
CA VAL A 269 -3.54 13.65 3.87
C VAL A 269 -2.61 13.99 5.03
N GLU A 270 -2.03 15.19 5.05
CA GLU A 270 -1.16 15.69 6.13
C GLU A 270 -1.88 15.77 7.49
N ALA A 271 -3.19 16.04 7.50
CA ALA A 271 -4.00 16.07 8.72
C ALA A 271 -4.36 14.67 9.26
N HIS A 272 -4.13 13.62 8.46
CA HIS A 272 -4.29 12.22 8.84
C HIS A 272 -2.95 11.49 8.64
N PRO A 273 -1.87 11.88 9.37
CA PRO A 273 -0.60 11.18 9.31
C PRO A 273 -0.82 9.82 9.95
N ASP A 274 -1.21 8.86 9.15
CA ASP A 274 -1.58 7.57 9.68
C ASP A 274 -0.36 6.83 10.24
N SER A 275 -0.64 6.06 11.28
CA SER A 275 0.28 5.19 12.02
C SER A 275 0.76 3.96 11.23
N GLY A 276 0.19 3.71 10.03
CA GLY A 276 0.67 2.73 9.07
C GLY A 276 1.72 3.33 8.12
N ALA A 277 2.78 2.58 7.83
CA ALA A 277 3.80 3.00 6.88
C ALA A 277 3.22 2.91 5.46
N PRO A 278 2.94 4.04 4.77
CA PRO A 278 2.50 3.99 3.39
C PRO A 278 3.57 3.25 2.58
N GLY A 279 3.13 2.26 1.84
CA GLY A 279 3.96 1.48 0.94
C GLY A 279 4.52 2.34 -0.18
N VAL A 280 5.18 1.69 -1.13
CA VAL A 280 5.98 2.41 -2.10
C VAL A 280 5.71 1.86 -3.48
N ILE A 281 5.66 2.76 -4.48
CA ILE A 281 5.67 2.42 -5.90
C ILE A 281 6.83 3.21 -6.54
N ARG A 282 7.54 2.59 -7.50
CA ARG A 282 8.59 3.24 -8.30
C ARG A 282 8.29 3.24 -9.79
N LYS A 283 8.81 4.23 -10.51
CA LYS A 283 8.88 4.18 -11.98
C LYS A 283 10.02 3.26 -12.44
N GLY A 284 9.71 2.25 -13.26
CA GLY A 284 10.67 1.48 -14.03
C GLY A 284 10.93 2.18 -15.36
N ASN A 285 12.21 2.33 -15.72
CA ASN A 285 12.63 2.81 -17.03
C ASN A 285 12.72 1.65 -18.02
#